data_AF-A0A7Z2Q2M9-F1
#
_entry.id   AF-A0A7Z2Q2M9-F1
#
_cell.length_a   1.000
_cell.length_b   1.000
_cell.length_c   1.000
_cell.angle_alpha   90.00
_cell.angle_beta   90.00
_cell.angle_gamma   90.00
#
_symmetry.space_group_name_H-M   'P 1'
#
loop_
_entity.id
_entity.type
_entity.pdbx_description
1 polymer ?
#
loop_
_entity_poly.entity_id
_entity_poly.type
_entity_poly.pdbx_seq_one_letter_code
_entity_poly.pdbx_strand_id
1 'polypeptide(L)'
;MQRLRLKADGRIVELRDGQEFPLAPSMPGLAPSMPGLALAMPEPETGSTVPASNETAPLPAVRDLRRRAQLTQLEFAARLGVPVETIRNWEQGKRAPRGPARALLAVIAHSPDTVFAALATEPSPA
;
A
#
# COMPACT_ATOMS: atom_id res chain seq x y z
N MET A 1 11.24 1.76 29.23
CA MET A 1 9.84 1.69 28.77
C MET A 1 9.83 1.89 27.25
N GLN A 2 9.47 0.87 26.49
CA GLN A 2 9.45 0.89 25.02
C GLN A 2 8.22 1.70 24.54
N ARG A 3 8.41 2.68 23.65
CA ARG A 3 7.30 3.45 23.05
C ARG A 3 7.18 3.08 21.57
N LEU A 4 6.01 2.63 21.16
CA LEU A 4 5.72 2.29 19.76
C LEU A 4 4.98 3.46 19.09
N ARG A 5 5.28 3.74 17.82
CA ARG A 5 4.58 4.76 17.03
C ARG A 5 4.05 4.15 15.74
N LEU A 6 2.75 4.34 15.51
CA LEU A 6 2.11 4.04 14.23
C LEU A 6 2.33 5.21 13.26
N LYS A 7 2.89 4.92 12.10
CA LYS A 7 3.11 5.88 11.02
C LYS A 7 1.90 5.93 10.09
N ALA A 8 1.78 7.03 9.33
CA ALA A 8 0.68 7.25 8.39
C ALA A 8 0.67 6.24 7.22
N ASP A 9 1.76 5.52 7.01
CA ASP A 9 1.89 4.41 6.05
C ASP A 9 1.46 3.05 6.64
N GLY A 10 0.96 3.01 7.87
CA GLY A 10 0.51 1.81 8.58
C GLY A 10 1.62 1.01 9.26
N ARG A 11 2.87 1.47 9.22
CA ARG A 11 4.00 0.77 9.87
C ARG A 11 4.09 1.15 11.35
N ILE A 12 4.38 0.16 12.20
CA ILE A 12 4.70 0.39 13.61
C ILE A 12 6.22 0.45 13.73
N VAL A 13 6.74 1.54 14.29
CA VAL A 13 8.17 1.73 14.58
C VAL A 13 8.39 1.82 16.08
N GLU A 14 9.52 1.32 16.56
CA GLU A 14 9.96 1.50 17.94
C GLU A 14 10.66 2.85 18.07
N LEU A 15 10.23 3.68 19.02
CA LEU A 15 10.93 4.90 19.41
C LEU A 15 11.81 4.59 20.63
N ARG A 16 13.12 4.67 20.41
CA ARG A 16 14.16 4.60 21.45
C ARG A 16 14.98 5.88 21.41
N ASP A 17 15.01 6.62 22.50
CA ASP A 17 15.77 7.88 22.66
C ASP A 17 15.58 8.90 21.52
N GLY A 18 14.33 9.01 21.03
CA GLY A 18 13.96 9.94 19.95
C GLY A 18 14.32 9.47 18.54
N GLN A 19 15.01 8.33 18.40
CA GLN A 19 15.38 7.74 17.12
C GLN A 19 14.43 6.58 16.77
N GLU A 20 14.04 6.49 15.51
CA GLU A 20 13.07 5.50 15.01
C GLU A 20 13.79 4.25 14.50
N PHE A 21 13.44 3.08 15.05
CA PHE A 21 13.95 1.78 14.60
C PHE A 21 12.83 0.96 13.96
N PRO A 22 13.07 0.34 12.80
CA PRO A 22 12.12 -0.61 12.22
C PRO A 22 11.99 -1.81 13.17
N LEU A 23 10.75 -2.16 13.52
CA LEU A 23 10.46 -3.40 14.24
C LEU A 23 10.74 -4.57 13.31
N ALA A 24 11.97 -5.08 13.32
CA ALA A 24 12.26 -6.36 12.70
C ALA A 24 11.54 -7.46 13.50
N PRO A 25 10.90 -8.45 12.85
CA PRO A 25 10.42 -9.63 13.55
C PRO A 25 11.62 -10.28 14.26
N SER A 26 11.56 -10.31 15.58
CA SER A 26 12.52 -11.00 16.44
C SER A 26 12.44 -12.49 16.16
N MET A 27 13.29 -12.98 15.26
CA MET A 27 13.63 -14.40 15.17
C MET A 27 14.41 -14.75 16.45
N PRO A 28 13.89 -15.61 17.35
CA PRO A 28 14.65 -16.05 18.50
C PRO A 28 15.60 -17.16 18.06
N GLY A 29 16.90 -16.96 18.25
CA GLY A 29 17.86 -18.05 18.29
C GLY A 29 19.08 -17.88 17.40
N LEU A 30 19.99 -16.99 17.79
CA LEU A 30 21.40 -17.37 17.90
C LEU A 30 22.10 -16.39 18.83
N ALA A 31 22.14 -16.70 20.12
CA ALA A 31 23.05 -16.03 21.04
C ALA A 31 24.49 -16.56 20.81
N PRO A 32 25.52 -15.73 21.02
CA PRO A 32 26.90 -16.00 20.65
C PRO A 32 27.65 -16.77 21.75
N SER A 33 28.64 -17.58 21.36
CA SER A 33 29.62 -18.17 22.30
C SER A 33 31.06 -18.05 21.77
N MET A 34 31.71 -16.97 22.23
CA MET A 34 33.14 -16.82 22.57
C MET A 34 34.26 -16.97 21.50
N PRO A 35 35.44 -16.33 21.75
CA PRO A 35 36.33 -15.81 20.72
C PRO A 35 37.60 -16.66 20.51
N GLY A 36 38.19 -16.58 19.32
CA GLY A 36 39.51 -17.17 19.06
C GLY A 36 40.07 -16.86 17.68
N LEU A 37 41.14 -16.05 17.67
CA LEU A 37 42.22 -15.99 16.67
C LEU A 37 41.88 -15.75 15.18
N ALA A 38 42.19 -14.52 14.76
CA ALA A 38 43.13 -14.20 13.66
C ALA A 38 42.75 -14.43 12.19
N LEU A 39 43.07 -13.36 11.43
CA LEU A 39 43.49 -13.28 10.03
C LEU A 39 42.43 -13.25 8.91
N ALA A 40 42.65 -12.25 8.04
CA ALA A 40 42.26 -12.13 6.64
C ALA A 40 40.81 -11.75 6.35
N MET A 41 40.61 -10.47 6.07
CA MET A 41 39.54 -10.01 5.18
C MET A 41 39.71 -10.61 3.79
N PRO A 42 38.64 -11.19 3.24
CA PRO A 42 38.22 -10.82 1.91
C PRO A 42 36.85 -10.13 2.01
N GLU A 43 36.73 -8.97 1.37
CA GLU A 43 35.43 -8.31 1.14
C GLU A 43 34.58 -9.16 0.19
N PRO A 44 33.34 -9.53 0.56
CA PRO A 44 32.31 -9.81 -0.42
C PRO A 44 31.34 -8.63 -0.46
N GLU A 45 31.55 -7.77 -1.46
CA GLU A 45 30.56 -6.85 -2.01
C GLU A 45 29.35 -7.65 -2.49
N THR A 46 28.41 -7.99 -1.61
CA THR A 46 27.09 -8.50 -2.05
C THR A 46 26.02 -8.10 -1.05
N GLY A 47 25.68 -6.81 -1.08
CA GLY A 47 24.44 -6.30 -0.55
C GLY A 47 23.56 -5.84 -1.69
N SER A 48 23.22 -6.76 -2.61
CA SER A 48 22.14 -6.54 -3.58
C SER A 48 20.90 -6.23 -2.77
N THR A 49 20.59 -4.94 -2.67
CA THR A 49 19.33 -4.44 -2.13
C THR A 49 18.25 -5.03 -3.01
N VAL A 50 17.67 -6.14 -2.57
CA VAL A 50 16.43 -6.66 -3.14
C VAL A 50 15.48 -5.48 -3.07
N PRO A 51 15.09 -4.83 -4.19
CA PRO A 51 13.96 -3.94 -4.10
C PRO A 51 12.83 -4.87 -3.65
N ALA A 52 12.25 -4.59 -2.49
CA ALA A 52 10.93 -5.08 -2.15
C ALA A 52 9.96 -4.42 -3.15
N SER A 53 10.06 -4.84 -4.40
CA SER A 53 9.07 -4.68 -5.43
C SER A 53 7.87 -5.39 -4.86
N ASN A 54 7.01 -4.60 -4.22
CA ASN A 54 5.66 -4.98 -3.92
C ASN A 54 4.99 -5.19 -5.28
N GLU A 55 5.26 -6.34 -5.89
CA GLU A 55 4.63 -6.85 -7.09
C GLU A 55 3.20 -7.23 -6.68
N THR A 56 2.43 -6.20 -6.38
CA THR A 56 1.00 -6.33 -6.36
C THR A 56 0.59 -6.61 -7.78
N ALA A 57 -0.12 -7.72 -7.98
CA ALA A 57 -0.83 -8.04 -9.20
C ALA A 57 -1.39 -6.76 -9.88
N PRO A 58 -1.19 -6.58 -11.19
CA PRO A 58 -1.61 -5.37 -11.88
C PRO A 58 -3.12 -5.25 -11.74
N LEU A 59 -3.56 -4.20 -11.04
CA LEU A 59 -4.98 -3.87 -11.01
C LEU A 59 -5.41 -3.53 -12.44
N PRO A 60 -6.60 -3.97 -12.86
CA PRO A 60 -7.15 -3.51 -14.12
C PRO A 60 -7.16 -1.99 -14.13
N ALA A 61 -6.77 -1.41 -15.27
CA ALA A 61 -6.68 0.03 -15.39
C ALA A 61 -8.04 0.65 -15.04
N VAL A 62 -8.04 1.76 -14.28
CA VAL A 62 -9.28 2.43 -13.83
C VAL A 62 -10.24 2.71 -14.99
N ARG A 63 -9.67 3.01 -16.16
CA ARG A 63 -10.41 3.22 -17.42
C ARG A 63 -11.22 2.00 -17.84
N ASP A 64 -10.66 0.81 -17.68
CA ASP A 64 -11.31 -0.45 -18.09
C ASP A 64 -12.44 -0.79 -17.13
N LEU A 65 -12.23 -0.60 -15.82
CA LEU A 65 -13.28 -0.75 -14.81
C LEU A 65 -14.47 0.16 -15.11
N ARG A 66 -14.19 1.44 -15.39
CA ARG A 66 -15.23 2.41 -15.76
C ARG A 66 -15.98 2.01 -17.03
N ARG A 67 -15.25 1.58 -18.08
CA ARG A 67 -15.86 1.17 -19.34
C ARG A 67 -16.73 -0.08 -19.20
N ARG A 68 -16.32 -1.05 -18.39
CA ARG A 68 -17.13 -2.23 -18.05
C ARG A 68 -18.41 -1.85 -17.33
N ALA A 69 -18.33 -0.85 -16.44
CA ALA A 69 -19.50 -0.29 -15.77
C ALA A 69 -20.36 0.62 -16.67
N GLN A 70 -19.94 0.89 -17.92
CA GLN A 70 -20.64 1.77 -18.87
C GLN A 70 -20.87 3.20 -18.35
N LEU A 71 -19.96 3.71 -17.51
CA LEU A 71 -20.07 5.04 -16.91
C LEU A 71 -19.16 6.05 -17.60
N THR A 72 -19.61 7.31 -17.64
CA THR A 72 -18.74 8.45 -17.94
C THR A 72 -17.75 8.67 -16.80
N GLN A 73 -16.67 9.45 -17.05
CA GLN A 73 -15.70 9.78 -15.99
C GLN A 73 -16.37 10.51 -14.82
N LEU A 74 -17.36 11.37 -15.11
CA LEU A 74 -18.06 12.16 -14.10
C LEU A 74 -18.97 11.27 -13.24
N GLU A 75 -19.75 10.37 -13.85
CA GLU A 75 -20.61 9.45 -13.12
C GLU A 75 -19.80 8.46 -12.28
N PHE A 76 -18.70 7.94 -12.83
CA PHE A 76 -17.81 7.04 -12.10
C PHE A 76 -17.17 7.72 -10.88
N ALA A 77 -16.74 8.97 -11.06
CA ALA A 77 -16.20 9.78 -9.98
C ALA A 77 -17.26 10.06 -8.89
N ALA A 78 -18.47 10.42 -9.30
CA ALA A 78 -19.60 10.66 -8.40
C ALA A 78 -19.95 9.42 -7.58
N ARG A 79 -20.05 8.23 -8.21
CA ARG A 79 -20.33 6.98 -7.50
C ARG A 79 -19.24 6.56 -6.52
N LEU A 80 -18.00 6.95 -6.78
CA LEU A 80 -16.86 6.69 -5.91
C LEU A 80 -16.68 7.76 -4.82
N GLY A 81 -17.42 8.86 -4.87
CA GLY A 81 -17.23 9.99 -3.95
C GLY A 81 -15.88 10.70 -4.12
N VAL A 82 -15.31 10.71 -5.32
CA VAL A 82 -14.01 11.36 -5.61
C VAL A 82 -14.14 12.44 -6.68
N PRO A 83 -13.26 13.45 -6.70
CA PRO A 83 -13.24 14.43 -7.78
C PRO A 83 -12.97 13.78 -9.15
N VAL A 84 -13.65 14.25 -10.20
CA VAL A 84 -13.42 13.78 -11.58
C VAL A 84 -11.97 13.91 -12.03
N GLU A 85 -11.27 14.93 -11.52
CA GLU A 85 -9.84 15.15 -11.79
C GLU A 85 -8.97 14.02 -11.23
N THR A 86 -9.36 13.40 -10.11
CA THR A 86 -8.68 12.23 -9.55
C THR A 86 -8.79 11.04 -10.49
N ILE A 87 -9.99 10.77 -11.02
CA ILE A 87 -10.22 9.72 -12.01
C ILE A 87 -9.40 9.98 -13.27
N ARG A 88 -9.37 11.22 -13.78
CA ARG A 88 -8.55 11.60 -14.93
C ARG A 88 -7.06 11.34 -14.69
N ASN A 89 -6.54 11.74 -13.54
CA ASN A 89 -5.14 11.53 -13.20
C ASN A 89 -4.77 10.04 -13.09
N TRP A 90 -5.69 9.20 -12.62
CA TRP A 90 -5.51 7.74 -12.61
C TRP A 90 -5.59 7.11 -14.01
N GLU A 91 -6.58 7.48 -14.82
CA GLU A 91 -6.73 6.96 -16.18
C GLU A 91 -5.60 7.39 -17.11
N GLN A 92 -5.00 8.56 -16.87
CA GLN A 92 -3.86 9.08 -17.62
C GLN A 92 -2.50 8.60 -17.07
N GLY A 93 -2.48 7.86 -15.97
CA GLY A 93 -1.25 7.38 -15.34
C GLY A 93 -0.40 8.44 -14.65
N LYS A 94 -0.88 9.69 -14.56
CA LYS A 94 -0.20 10.78 -13.84
C LYS A 94 -0.05 10.48 -12.35
N ARG A 95 -1.00 9.73 -11.78
CA ARG A 95 -0.97 9.23 -10.40
C ARG A 95 -1.54 7.82 -10.37
N ALA A 96 -1.04 6.98 -9.47
CA ALA A 96 -1.61 5.67 -9.20
C ALA A 96 -2.56 5.72 -7.99
N PRO A 97 -3.67 4.97 -7.99
CA PRO A 97 -4.50 4.79 -6.80
C PRO A 97 -3.71 4.04 -5.71
N ARG A 98 -3.84 4.47 -4.46
CA ARG A 98 -3.12 3.92 -3.30
C ARG A 98 -4.07 3.67 -2.13
N GLY A 99 -3.66 2.80 -1.20
CA GLY A 99 -4.38 2.56 0.05
C GLY A 99 -5.85 2.15 -0.17
N PRO A 100 -6.82 2.80 0.50
CA PRO A 100 -8.24 2.46 0.39
C PRO A 100 -8.79 2.51 -1.03
N ALA A 101 -8.39 3.50 -1.85
CA ALA A 101 -8.83 3.61 -3.23
C ALA A 101 -8.41 2.39 -4.06
N ARG A 102 -7.22 1.86 -3.79
CA ARG A 102 -6.72 0.66 -4.45
C ARG A 102 -7.54 -0.58 -4.10
N ALA A 103 -7.88 -0.74 -2.82
CA ALA A 103 -8.72 -1.83 -2.36
C ALA A 103 -10.13 -1.73 -2.95
N LEU A 104 -10.74 -0.54 -2.95
CA LEU A 104 -12.05 -0.31 -3.54
C LEU A 104 -12.09 -0.66 -5.03
N LEU A 105 -11.10 -0.22 -5.81
CA LEU A 105 -11.00 -0.56 -7.23
C LEU A 105 -10.81 -2.07 -7.47
N ALA A 106 -10.09 -2.76 -6.58
CA ALA A 106 -9.96 -4.21 -6.63
C ALA A 106 -11.31 -4.91 -6.41
N VAL A 107 -12.13 -4.42 -5.47
CA VAL A 107 -13.46 -4.96 -5.21
C VAL A 107 -14.39 -4.69 -6.39
N ILE A 108 -14.36 -3.48 -6.96
CA ILE A 108 -15.12 -3.10 -8.16
C ILE A 108 -14.75 -3.99 -9.36
N ALA A 109 -13.49 -4.43 -9.45
CA ALA A 109 -13.07 -5.35 -10.51
C ALA A 109 -13.78 -6.71 -10.49
N HIS A 110 -14.23 -7.15 -9.30
CA HIS A 110 -14.91 -8.42 -9.12
C HIS A 110 -16.44 -8.27 -9.10
N SER A 111 -16.95 -7.25 -8.40
CA SER A 111 -18.39 -7.07 -8.18
C SER A 111 -18.81 -5.59 -8.26
N PRO A 112 -18.84 -5.00 -9.46
CA PRO A 112 -19.12 -3.56 -9.61
C PRO A 112 -20.53 -3.17 -9.15
N ASP A 113 -21.55 -3.97 -9.49
CA ASP A 113 -22.95 -3.65 -9.17
C ASP A 113 -23.20 -3.61 -7.67
N THR A 114 -22.66 -4.59 -6.93
CA THR A 114 -22.75 -4.64 -5.46
C THR A 114 -22.09 -3.43 -4.81
N VAL A 115 -20.91 -3.04 -5.28
CA VAL A 115 -20.19 -1.88 -4.73
C VAL A 115 -20.97 -0.60 -5.01
N PHE A 116 -21.45 -0.39 -6.24
CA PHE A 116 -22.21 0.82 -6.56
C PHE A 116 -23.54 0.89 -5.82
N ALA A 117 -24.23 -0.24 -5.63
CA ALA A 117 -25.44 -0.29 -4.81
C ALA A 117 -25.15 0.08 -3.35
N ALA A 118 -24.06 -0.44 -2.78
CA ALA A 118 -23.64 -0.10 -1.42
C ALA A 118 -23.26 1.38 -1.28
N LEU A 119 -22.60 1.97 -2.26
CA LEU A 119 -22.22 3.38 -2.26
C LEU A 119 -23.40 4.33 -2.53
N ALA A 120 -24.45 3.87 -3.22
CA ALA A 120 -25.65 4.65 -3.46
C ALA A 120 -26.53 4.81 -2.21
N THR A 121 -26.30 4.00 -1.17
CA THR A 121 -27.09 4.02 0.07
C THR A 121 -26.55 5.02 1.09
N GLU A 122 -25.99 6.16 0.69
CA GLU A 122 -25.76 7.23 1.67
C GLU A 122 -27.07 8.01 1.93
N PRO A 123 -27.56 8.06 3.18
CA PRO A 123 -28.68 8.90 3.54
C PRO A 123 -28.26 10.37 3.38
N SER A 124 -29.07 11.15 2.67
CA SER A 124 -29.00 12.61 2.71
C SER A 124 -28.95 13.07 4.17
N PRO A 125 -27.98 13.91 4.59
CA PRO A 125 -28.08 14.54 5.90
C PRO A 125 -29.34 15.41 5.90
N ALA A 126 -30.17 15.21 6.92
CA ALA A 126 -31.36 16.00 7.20
C ALA A 126 -30.99 17.38 7.78
#